data_AF-A0A7S0ZM00-F1
#
_entry.id   AF-A0A7S0ZM00-F1
#
_cell.length_a   1.000
_cell.length_b   1.000
_cell.length_c   1.000
_cell.angle_alpha   90.00
_cell.angle_beta   90.00
_cell.angle_gamma   90.00
#
_symmetry.space_group_name_H-M   'P 1'
#
loop_
_entity.id
_entity.type
_entity.pdbx_description
1 polymer ?
#
loop_
_entity_poly.entity_id
_entity_poly.type
_entity_poly.pdbx_seq_one_letter_code
_entity_poly.pdbx_strand_id
1 'polypeptide(L)'
;CTMEGDMLYVQHPNTSPAMDFTQELVHVGSWMCEAALWVHWTHVGRATSVHPCKILVVHAEPLIRNLKKHRLVQEFCCSFSDEFYQRVCASRPPNNRWPTDLFVPNTDFSDIVVALPQDMRTAIGLHVLDTRGAAGELQDEVLQ
;
A
#
# COMPACT_ATOMS: atom_id res chain seq x y z
N CYS A 1 -6.04 -6.34 -3.32
CA CYS A 1 -6.81 -5.28 -4.00
C CYS A 1 -8.04 -5.91 -4.65
N THR A 2 -9.23 -5.36 -4.42
CA THR A 2 -10.48 -5.87 -5.01
C THR A 2 -10.61 -5.36 -6.45
N MET A 3 -10.80 -6.26 -7.42
CA MET A 3 -10.81 -5.92 -8.85
C MET A 3 -12.22 -5.93 -9.46
N GLU A 4 -13.14 -6.71 -8.89
CA GLU A 4 -14.54 -6.78 -9.29
C GLU A 4 -15.38 -7.28 -8.11
N GLY A 5 -16.59 -6.71 -7.95
CA GLY A 5 -17.49 -7.03 -6.85
C GLY A 5 -17.11 -6.34 -5.53
N ASP A 6 -18.00 -6.44 -4.54
CA ASP A 6 -17.81 -5.85 -3.22
C ASP A 6 -17.59 -6.93 -2.15
N MET A 7 -16.77 -6.60 -1.15
CA MET A 7 -16.56 -7.45 0.02
C MET A 7 -17.01 -6.71 1.29
N LEU A 8 -17.55 -7.45 2.25
CA LEU A 8 -17.86 -6.92 3.57
C LEU A 8 -16.72 -7.22 4.53
N TYR A 9 -16.07 -6.18 5.03
CA TYR A 9 -15.10 -6.27 6.12
C TYR A 9 -15.78 -6.08 7.47
N VAL A 10 -15.41 -6.91 8.43
CA VAL A 10 -15.92 -6.90 9.79
C VAL A 10 -14.77 -7.04 10.77
N GLN A 11 -14.74 -6.17 11.77
CA GLN A 11 -13.79 -6.20 12.87
C GLN A 11 -14.54 -6.28 14.20
N HIS A 12 -14.23 -7.31 15.00
CA HIS A 12 -14.84 -7.51 16.31
C HIS A 12 -13.89 -7.04 17.43
N PRO A 13 -14.41 -6.38 18.48
CA PRO A 13 -13.60 -5.96 19.63
C PRO A 13 -13.10 -7.15 20.46
N ASN A 14 -13.81 -8.29 20.43
CA ASN A 14 -13.40 -9.49 21.17
C ASN A 14 -12.17 -10.19 20.59
N THR A 15 -11.83 -9.90 19.33
CA THR A 15 -10.74 -10.56 18.59
C THR A 15 -9.70 -9.57 18.08
N SER A 16 -9.80 -8.29 18.44
CA SER A 16 -8.89 -7.24 17.97
C SER A 16 -8.80 -6.06 18.94
N PRO A 17 -7.80 -5.18 18.82
CA PRO A 17 -7.68 -3.96 19.64
C PRO A 17 -8.78 -2.90 19.39
N ALA A 18 -9.74 -3.17 18.51
CA ALA A 18 -10.85 -2.25 18.27
C ALA A 18 -11.71 -2.10 19.53
N MET A 19 -12.06 -0.87 19.85
CA MET A 19 -12.96 -0.57 20.98
C MET A 19 -14.41 -0.97 20.65
N ASP A 20 -14.79 -0.87 19.38
CA ASP A 20 -16.15 -1.08 18.89
C ASP A 20 -16.17 -2.09 17.74
N PHE A 21 -17.36 -2.64 17.48
CA PHE A 21 -17.61 -3.41 16.27
C PHE A 21 -17.61 -2.47 15.06
N THR A 22 -16.82 -2.82 14.04
CA THR A 22 -16.74 -2.06 12.79
C THR A 22 -17.13 -2.94 11.62
N GLN A 23 -17.93 -2.38 10.72
CA GLN A 23 -18.33 -3.01 9.48
C GLN A 23 -18.17 -2.01 8.34
N GLU A 24 -17.47 -2.42 7.27
CA GLU A 24 -17.15 -1.56 6.14
C GLU A 24 -17.27 -2.32 4.82
N LEU A 25 -17.80 -1.66 3.79
CA LEU A 25 -17.85 -2.20 2.44
C LEU A 25 -16.53 -1.90 1.73
N VAL A 26 -15.83 -2.94 1.30
CA VAL A 26 -14.58 -2.84 0.56
C VAL A 26 -14.92 -2.75 -0.92
N HIS A 27 -14.67 -1.58 -1.49
CA HIS A 27 -14.94 -1.27 -2.88
C HIS A 27 -13.85 -1.78 -3.82
N VAL A 28 -14.20 -1.86 -5.11
CA VAL A 28 -13.22 -2.11 -6.18
C VAL A 28 -12.14 -1.02 -6.17
N GLY A 29 -10.87 -1.43 -6.32
CA GLY A 29 -9.70 -0.58 -6.24
C GLY A 29 -9.12 -0.43 -4.83
N SER A 30 -9.86 -0.80 -3.78
CA SER A 30 -9.37 -0.71 -2.41
C SER A 30 -8.30 -1.76 -2.12
N TRP A 31 -7.26 -1.31 -1.42
CA TRP A 31 -6.29 -2.22 -0.81
C TRP A 31 -6.88 -2.89 0.42
N MET A 32 -6.41 -4.11 0.63
CA MET A 32 -6.67 -4.88 1.83
C MET A 32 -5.34 -5.43 2.27
N CYS A 33 -5.04 -5.21 3.54
CA CYS A 33 -3.85 -5.66 4.23
C CYS A 33 -2.55 -5.21 3.55
N GLU A 34 -2.53 -3.99 2.99
CA GLU A 34 -1.32 -3.44 2.37
C GLU A 34 -0.14 -3.44 3.35
N ALA A 35 -0.41 -3.20 4.64
CA ALA A 35 0.59 -3.29 5.69
C ALA A 35 1.40 -4.61 5.66
N ALA A 36 0.79 -5.73 5.25
CA ALA A 36 1.47 -7.02 5.15
C ALA A 36 2.55 -7.08 4.05
N LEU A 37 2.58 -6.13 3.11
CA LEU A 37 3.64 -6.00 2.13
C LEU A 37 4.91 -5.36 2.71
N TRP A 38 4.74 -4.49 3.71
CA TRP A 38 5.79 -3.62 4.23
C TRP A 38 6.28 -4.03 5.61
N VAL A 39 5.42 -4.64 6.43
CA VAL A 39 5.70 -5.01 7.81
C VAL A 39 5.15 -6.40 8.13
N HIS A 40 5.62 -6.98 9.24
CA HIS A 40 5.03 -8.22 9.75
C HIS A 40 3.64 -7.92 10.33
N TRP A 41 2.61 -8.12 9.52
CA TRP A 41 1.24 -7.79 9.84
C TRP A 41 0.44 -9.02 10.26
N THR A 42 -0.36 -8.88 11.32
CA THR A 42 -1.38 -9.87 11.70
C THR A 42 -2.75 -9.24 11.47
N HIS A 43 -3.59 -9.90 10.68
CA HIS A 43 -4.91 -9.37 10.36
C HIS A 43 -5.78 -9.20 11.61
N VAL A 44 -6.57 -8.13 11.65
CA VAL A 44 -7.40 -7.75 12.81
C VAL A 44 -8.90 -7.86 12.54
N GLY A 45 -9.29 -8.14 11.32
CA GLY A 45 -10.68 -8.38 10.94
C GLY A 45 -10.82 -9.48 9.89
N ARG A 46 -12.04 -9.61 9.38
CA ARG A 46 -12.44 -10.62 8.41
C ARG A 46 -13.19 -9.97 7.27
N ALA A 47 -12.79 -10.25 6.04
CA ALA A 47 -13.58 -9.91 4.87
C ALA A 47 -14.31 -11.13 4.30
N THR A 48 -15.55 -10.93 3.88
CA THR A 48 -16.38 -11.93 3.23
C THR A 48 -16.96 -11.34 1.96
N SER A 49 -16.89 -12.06 0.85
CA SER A 49 -17.50 -11.61 -0.41
C SER A 49 -19.02 -11.64 -0.29
N VAL A 50 -19.71 -10.56 -0.64
CA VAL A 50 -21.19 -10.53 -0.64
C VAL A 50 -21.75 -11.17 -1.92
N HIS A 51 -21.00 -11.02 -3.02
CA HIS A 51 -21.26 -11.59 -4.34
C HIS A 51 -19.96 -12.22 -4.88
N PRO A 52 -20.00 -13.00 -5.98
CA PRO A 52 -18.77 -13.42 -6.66
C PRO A 52 -17.87 -12.21 -6.96
N CYS A 53 -16.62 -12.27 -6.52
CA CYS A 53 -15.66 -11.19 -6.63
C CYS A 53 -14.35 -11.68 -7.26
N LYS A 54 -13.61 -10.77 -7.91
CA LYS A 54 -12.24 -11.01 -8.36
C LYS A 54 -11.28 -10.21 -7.49
N ILE A 55 -10.26 -10.88 -6.96
CA ILE A 55 -9.29 -10.29 -6.04
C ILE A 55 -7.90 -10.44 -6.65
N LEU A 56 -7.13 -9.34 -6.65
CA LEU A 56 -5.70 -9.37 -6.93
C LEU A 56 -4.93 -9.56 -5.63
N VAL A 57 -4.20 -10.67 -5.54
CA VAL A 57 -3.34 -11.00 -4.40
C VAL A 57 -1.89 -10.69 -4.78
N VAL A 58 -1.24 -9.87 -3.96
CA VAL A 58 0.19 -9.57 -4.07
C VAL A 58 0.91 -10.30 -2.95
N HIS A 59 1.79 -11.22 -3.32
CA HIS A 59 2.59 -11.97 -2.35
C HIS A 59 3.90 -11.22 -2.04
N ALA A 60 4.23 -11.08 -0.76
CA ALA A 60 5.40 -10.35 -0.31
C ALA A 60 6.72 -10.96 -0.79
N GLU A 61 6.95 -12.29 -0.67
CA GLU A 61 8.24 -12.86 -1.11
C GLU A 61 8.48 -12.75 -2.62
N PRO A 62 7.52 -13.06 -3.51
CA PRO A 62 7.67 -12.80 -4.94
C PRO A 62 7.90 -11.32 -5.26
N LEU A 63 7.23 -10.39 -4.57
CA LEU A 63 7.46 -8.95 -4.74
C LEU A 63 8.90 -8.60 -4.41
N ILE A 64 9.39 -8.95 -3.22
CA ILE A 64 10.76 -8.68 -2.76
C ILE A 64 11.79 -9.27 -3.73
N ARG A 65 11.57 -10.49 -4.25
CA ARG A 65 12.47 -11.10 -5.24
C ARG A 65 12.53 -10.32 -6.54
N ASN A 66 11.44 -9.74 -7.01
CA ASN A 66 11.43 -8.93 -8.22
C ASN A 66 12.02 -7.54 -8.00
N LEU A 67 11.79 -6.92 -6.83
CA LEU A 67 12.38 -5.63 -6.49
C LEU A 67 13.91 -5.66 -6.55
N LYS A 68 14.54 -6.75 -6.09
CA LYS A 68 16.01 -6.95 -6.15
C LYS A 68 16.62 -6.87 -7.55
N LYS A 69 15.82 -6.95 -8.62
CA LYS A 69 16.28 -6.81 -10.01
C LYS A 69 16.47 -5.35 -10.43
N HIS A 70 15.90 -4.41 -9.69
CA HIS A 70 15.89 -2.98 -10.02
C HIS A 70 16.36 -2.17 -8.81
N ARG A 71 17.66 -1.84 -8.77
CA ARG A 71 18.32 -1.22 -7.60
C ARG A 71 17.57 0.00 -7.06
N LEU A 72 17.22 0.97 -7.92
CA LEU A 72 16.50 2.18 -7.50
C LEU A 72 15.14 1.86 -6.87
N VAL A 73 14.37 0.94 -7.48
CA VAL A 73 13.05 0.54 -6.98
C VAL A 73 13.18 -0.20 -5.66
N GLN A 74 14.20 -1.05 -5.52
CA GLN A 74 14.50 -1.73 -4.25
C GLN A 74 14.82 -0.72 -3.15
N GLU A 75 15.75 0.21 -3.39
CA GLU A 75 16.15 1.22 -2.41
C GLU A 75 14.95 2.08 -2.00
N PHE A 76 14.13 2.50 -2.98
CA PHE A 76 12.88 3.20 -2.70
C PHE A 76 11.92 2.39 -1.83
N CYS A 77 11.64 1.13 -2.19
CA CYS A 77 10.73 0.29 -1.43
C CYS A 77 11.23 0.04 -0.01
N CYS A 78 12.55 -0.08 0.21
CA CYS A 78 13.11 -0.16 1.56
C CYS A 78 12.87 1.13 2.36
N SER A 79 13.18 2.30 1.80
CA SER A 79 12.91 3.57 2.48
C SER A 79 11.42 3.78 2.74
N PHE A 80 10.56 3.39 1.78
CA PHE A 80 9.12 3.43 1.92
C PHE A 80 8.63 2.50 3.04
N SER A 81 9.13 1.26 3.10
CA SER A 81 8.74 0.31 4.14
C SER A 81 9.16 0.76 5.54
N ASP A 82 10.34 1.36 5.67
CA ASP A 82 10.81 1.89 6.96
C ASP A 82 9.88 3.01 7.46
N GLU A 83 9.52 3.92 6.56
CA GLU A 83 8.68 5.08 6.87
C GLU A 83 7.20 4.67 7.09
N PHE A 84 6.73 3.63 6.39
CA PHE A 84 5.44 2.98 6.67
C PHE A 84 5.45 2.31 8.05
N TYR A 85 6.51 1.57 8.39
CA TYR A 85 6.66 0.91 9.69
C TYR A 85 6.60 1.90 10.85
N GLN A 86 7.30 3.03 10.75
CA GLN A 86 7.24 4.07 11.79
C GLN A 86 5.81 4.58 12.01
N ARG A 87 5.03 4.78 10.94
CA ARG A 87 3.62 5.19 11.03
C ARG A 87 2.74 4.12 11.67
N VAL A 88 2.94 2.85 11.34
CA VAL A 88 2.24 1.74 12.00
C VAL A 88 2.51 1.77 13.50
N CYS A 89 3.78 1.88 13.92
CA CYS A 89 4.14 1.94 15.34
C CYS A 89 3.59 3.17 16.07
N ALA A 90 3.47 4.31 15.37
CA ALA A 90 2.92 5.55 15.91
C ALA A 90 1.37 5.57 15.93
N SER A 91 0.71 4.64 15.23
CA SER A 91 -0.76 4.58 15.11
C SER A 91 -1.40 3.97 16.35
N ARG A 92 -1.54 4.79 17.40
CA ARG A 92 -2.18 4.40 18.66
C ARG A 92 -2.88 5.58 19.35
N PRO A 93 -3.99 5.35 20.08
CA PRO A 93 -4.64 6.38 20.90
C PRO A 93 -3.72 6.95 21.99
N PRO A 94 -3.93 8.20 22.45
CA PRO A 94 -5.02 9.11 22.05
C PRO A 94 -4.72 9.92 20.79
N ASN A 95 -3.45 9.99 20.36
CA ASN A 95 -3.02 10.89 19.30
C ASN A 95 -3.42 10.39 17.89
N ASN A 96 -3.69 9.10 17.76
CA ASN A 96 -4.08 8.50 16.49
C ASN A 96 -5.04 7.32 16.68
N ARG A 97 -5.60 6.81 15.58
CA ARG A 97 -6.42 5.60 15.58
C ARG A 97 -5.52 4.35 15.52
N TRP A 98 -6.02 3.23 16.03
CA TRP A 98 -5.39 1.94 15.79
C TRP A 98 -5.48 1.60 14.29
N PRO A 99 -4.43 1.01 13.69
CA PRO A 99 -4.46 0.58 12.30
C PRO A 99 -5.39 -0.62 12.11
N THR A 100 -5.97 -0.74 10.92
CA THR A 100 -6.84 -1.85 10.51
C THR A 100 -6.29 -2.52 9.25
N ASP A 101 -6.91 -3.62 8.82
CA ASP A 101 -6.57 -4.24 7.53
C ASP A 101 -6.89 -3.34 6.33
N LEU A 102 -7.77 -2.35 6.49
CA LEU A 102 -8.17 -1.46 5.39
C LEU A 102 -7.39 -0.16 5.38
N PHE A 103 -6.91 0.29 6.54
CA PHE A 103 -6.33 1.62 6.69
C PHE A 103 -5.27 1.67 7.78
N VAL A 104 -4.12 2.25 7.45
CA VAL A 104 -3.11 2.67 8.43
C VAL A 104 -3.04 4.20 8.40
N PRO A 105 -3.16 4.88 9.55
CA PRO A 105 -3.12 6.34 9.59
C PRO A 105 -1.84 6.96 9.01
N ASN A 106 -2.02 8.03 8.24
CA ASN A 106 -0.96 8.85 7.63
C ASN A 106 -0.08 8.11 6.61
N THR A 107 -0.47 6.92 6.12
CA THR A 107 0.33 6.15 5.16
C THR A 107 -0.05 6.38 3.71
N ASP A 108 -0.73 7.48 3.40
CA ASP A 108 -0.98 7.84 2.00
C ASP A 108 0.35 8.00 1.27
N PHE A 109 0.39 7.63 0.00
CA PHE A 109 1.61 7.60 -0.80
C PHE A 109 2.35 8.95 -0.75
N SER A 110 1.63 10.06 -0.90
CA SER A 110 2.19 11.40 -0.83
C SER A 110 2.83 11.70 0.52
N ASP A 111 2.20 11.28 1.61
CA ASP A 111 2.68 11.54 2.97
C ASP A 111 3.99 10.81 3.24
N ILE A 112 4.07 9.55 2.79
CA ILE A 112 5.28 8.75 2.92
C ILE A 112 6.39 9.32 2.04
N VAL A 113 6.10 9.61 0.77
CA VAL A 113 7.11 10.12 -0.18
C VAL A 113 7.72 11.43 0.30
N VAL A 114 6.93 12.34 0.85
CA VAL A 114 7.45 13.60 1.41
C VAL A 114 8.36 13.37 2.61
N ALA A 115 8.16 12.30 3.38
CA ALA A 115 9.00 11.95 4.53
C ALA A 115 10.31 11.21 4.16
N LEU A 116 10.44 10.70 2.93
CA LEU A 116 11.64 9.97 2.51
C LEU A 116 12.90 10.85 2.51
N PRO A 117 14.10 10.25 2.57
CA PRO A 117 15.36 10.99 2.40
C PRO A 117 15.40 11.84 1.11
N GLN A 118 16.05 13.00 1.17
CA GLN A 118 16.07 13.97 0.05
C GLN A 118 16.69 13.39 -1.22
N ASP A 119 17.75 12.59 -1.08
CA ASP A 119 18.38 11.85 -2.16
C ASP A 119 17.40 10.89 -2.83
N MET A 120 16.59 10.16 -2.04
CA MET A 120 15.56 9.26 -2.56
C MET A 120 14.46 10.02 -3.32
N ARG A 121 13.93 11.12 -2.75
CA ARG A 121 12.95 11.98 -3.43
C ARG A 121 13.48 12.52 -4.75
N THR A 122 14.76 12.93 -4.77
CA THR A 122 15.43 13.46 -5.97
C THR A 122 15.61 12.37 -7.02
N ALA A 123 16.06 11.18 -6.63
CA ALA A 123 16.30 10.07 -7.54
C ALA A 123 15.01 9.62 -8.25
N ILE A 124 13.89 9.53 -7.53
CA ILE A 124 12.58 9.19 -8.12
C ILE A 124 12.11 10.31 -9.05
N GLY A 125 12.24 11.57 -8.62
CA GLY A 125 11.88 12.73 -9.44
C GLY A 125 12.62 12.74 -10.78
N LEU A 126 13.94 12.50 -10.75
CA LEU A 126 14.76 12.38 -11.95
C LEU A 126 14.35 11.19 -12.81
N HIS A 127 14.08 10.02 -12.21
CA HIS A 127 13.66 8.83 -12.95
C HIS A 127 12.33 9.04 -13.69
N VAL A 128 11.36 9.76 -13.09
CA VAL A 128 10.08 10.11 -13.71
C VAL A 128 10.27 11.08 -14.89
N LEU A 129 11.20 12.03 -14.76
CA LEU A 129 11.51 12.96 -15.85
C LEU A 129 12.19 12.24 -17.02
N ASP A 130 13.11 11.33 -16.73
CA ASP A 130 13.84 10.53 -17.73
C ASP A 130 12.91 9.60 -18.51
N THR A 131 12.02 8.88 -17.81
CA THR A 131 11.01 8.01 -18.46
C THR A 131 9.98 8.76 -19.28
N ARG A 132 9.65 10.01 -18.93
CA ARG A 132 8.79 10.88 -19.76
C ARG A 132 9.51 11.40 -21.00
N GLY A 133 10.83 11.62 -20.93
CA GLY A 133 11.65 11.92 -22.10
C GLY A 133 11.61 10.78 -23.12
N ALA A 134 11.75 9.53 -22.68
CA ALA A 134 11.68 8.35 -23.54
C ALA A 134 10.26 8.04 -24.05
N ALA A 135 9.21 8.32 -23.26
CA ALA A 135 7.83 8.13 -23.71
C ALA A 135 7.38 9.15 -24.78
N GLY A 136 8.05 10.31 -24.87
CA GLY A 136 7.86 11.28 -25.95
C GLY A 136 8.33 10.76 -27.31
N GLU A 137 9.40 9.95 -27.35
CA GLU A 137 9.92 9.38 -28.61
C GLU A 137 9.07 8.20 -29.13
N LEU A 138 8.43 7.45 -28.24
CA LEU A 138 7.53 6.34 -28.61
C LEU A 138 6.18 6.80 -29.20
N GLN A 139 5.75 8.05 -28.97
CA GLN A 139 4.53 8.60 -29.59
C GLN A 139 4.76 9.07 -31.03
N ASP A 140 5.99 9.42 -31.41
CA ASP A 140 6.32 9.87 -32.77
C ASP A 140 6.57 8.70 -33.75
N GLU A 141 6.95 7.51 -33.27
CA GLU A 141 7.09 6.30 -34.12
C GLU A 141 5.76 5.56 -34.40
N VAL A 142 4.69 5.81 -33.63
CA VAL A 142 3.38 5.15 -33.81
C VAL A 142 2.46 5.96 -34.76
N LEU A 143 2.89 7.14 -35.21
CA LEU A 143 2.16 7.99 -36.16
C LEU A 143 2.84 8.13 -37.54
N GLN A 144 3.78 7.24 -37.90
CA GLN A 144 4.29 7.09 -39.27
C GLN A 144 3.91 5.75 -39.90
#